data_AF-A0A7E4W1U7-F1
#
_entry.id   AF-A0A7E4W1U7-F1
#
_cell.length_a   1.000
_cell.length_b   1.000
_cell.length_c   1.000
_cell.angle_alpha   90.00
_cell.angle_beta   90.00
_cell.angle_gamma   90.00
#
_symmetry.space_group_name_H-M   'P 1'
#
loop_
_entity.id
_entity.type
_entity.pdbx_description
1 polymer ?
#
loop_
_entity_poly.entity_id
_entity_poly.type
_entity_poly.pdbx_seq_one_letter_code
_entity_poly.pdbx_strand_id
1 'polypeptide(L)'
;MHGQTECDLNRLQNCAISYFPKKHLGLVTCIQGLKTLDEAVERCLARLSPRTQQRLIQCASTQTGEVLNYYSMLNTHRAGIRIWPTAYVNGQFFDRSYPLEQEICRHTDWC
;
A
#
# COMPACT_ATOMS: atom_id res chain seq x y z
N MET A 1 -14.47 0.72 -8.47
CA MET A 1 -13.15 0.25 -8.94
C MET A 1 -12.58 1.32 -9.84
N HIS A 2 -11.35 1.75 -9.60
CA HIS A 2 -10.71 2.88 -10.28
C HIS A 2 -9.91 2.45 -11.54
N GLY A 3 -10.25 1.28 -12.12
CA GLY A 3 -9.69 0.79 -13.37
C GLY A 3 -8.26 0.26 -13.25
N GLN A 4 -7.60 0.05 -14.39
CA GLN A 4 -6.25 -0.51 -14.48
C GLN A 4 -5.22 0.32 -13.72
N THR A 5 -5.42 1.64 -13.66
CA THR A 5 -4.45 2.53 -13.02
C THR A 5 -4.31 2.31 -11.53
N GLU A 6 -5.40 2.01 -10.83
CA GLU A 6 -5.36 1.62 -9.41
C GLU A 6 -4.56 0.32 -9.22
N CYS A 7 -4.73 -0.65 -10.12
CA CYS A 7 -3.94 -1.87 -10.08
C CYS A 7 -2.44 -1.60 -10.25
N ASP A 8 -2.05 -0.70 -11.14
CA ASP A 8 -0.65 -0.36 -11.38
C ASP A 8 -0.01 0.38 -10.18
N LEU A 9 -0.76 1.28 -9.54
CA LEU A 9 -0.33 1.94 -8.31
C LEU A 9 -0.24 0.97 -7.13
N ASN A 10 -1.20 0.03 -7.01
CA ASN A 10 -1.15 -1.02 -5.99
C ASN A 10 0.07 -1.94 -6.18
N ARG A 11 0.43 -2.27 -7.43
CA ARG A 11 1.68 -3.01 -7.72
C ARG A 11 2.90 -2.24 -7.26
N LEU A 12 2.99 -0.93 -7.55
CA LEU A 12 4.10 -0.09 -7.08
C LEU A 12 4.17 -0.02 -5.54
N GLN A 13 3.04 0.15 -4.87
CA GLN A 13 2.96 0.15 -3.40
C GLN A 13 3.42 -1.20 -2.82
N ASN A 14 2.96 -2.33 -3.37
CA ASN A 14 3.39 -3.67 -2.96
C ASN A 14 4.90 -3.91 -3.19
N CYS A 15 5.46 -3.38 -4.28
CA CYS A 15 6.91 -3.39 -4.53
C CYS A 15 7.67 -2.59 -3.47
N ALA A 16 7.16 -1.42 -3.07
CA ALA A 16 7.76 -0.63 -2.00
C ALA A 16 7.72 -1.38 -0.65
N ILE A 17 6.59 -2.02 -0.32
CA ILE A 17 6.44 -2.86 0.89
C ILE A 17 7.46 -4.01 0.88
N SER A 18 7.59 -4.70 -0.25
CA SER A 18 8.52 -5.83 -0.41
C SER A 18 9.99 -5.43 -0.28
N TYR A 19 10.41 -4.33 -0.93
CA TYR A 19 11.81 -3.91 -0.92
C TYR A 19 12.21 -3.11 0.31
N PHE A 20 11.25 -2.45 0.98
CA PHE A 20 11.50 -1.58 2.13
C PHE A 20 10.57 -1.93 3.30
N PRO A 21 10.59 -3.17 3.83
CA PRO A 21 9.60 -3.65 4.81
C PRO A 21 9.52 -2.78 6.08
N LYS A 22 10.60 -2.10 6.44
CA LYS A 22 10.65 -1.19 7.61
C LYS A 22 10.51 0.31 7.29
N LYS A 23 10.49 0.71 6.02
CA LYS A 23 10.56 2.12 5.58
C LYS A 23 9.63 2.47 4.41
N HIS A 24 8.70 1.59 4.05
CA HIS A 24 7.83 1.76 2.89
C HIS A 24 6.72 2.80 3.10
N LEU A 25 6.33 3.10 4.35
CA LEU A 25 5.14 3.90 4.65
C LEU A 25 5.15 5.25 3.95
N GLY A 26 6.29 5.96 3.94
CA GLY A 26 6.40 7.25 3.25
C GLY A 26 6.16 7.14 1.73
N LEU A 27 6.60 6.06 1.09
CA LEU A 27 6.33 5.82 -0.34
C LEU A 27 4.88 5.43 -0.57
N VAL A 28 4.34 4.51 0.25
CA VAL A 28 2.94 4.08 0.13
C VAL A 28 1.98 5.25 0.27
N THR A 29 2.18 6.10 1.28
CA THR A 29 1.38 7.30 1.53
C THR A 29 1.53 8.33 0.41
N CYS A 30 2.74 8.52 -0.15
CA CYS A 30 2.92 9.43 -1.28
C CYS A 30 2.16 8.95 -2.53
N ILE A 31 2.19 7.65 -2.82
CA ILE A 31 1.56 7.05 -4.01
C ILE A 31 0.03 7.02 -3.89
N GLN A 32 -0.50 6.97 -2.67
CA GLN A 32 -1.92 6.83 -2.41
C GLN A 32 -2.76 7.93 -3.08
N GLY A 33 -3.74 7.53 -3.88
CA GLY A 33 -4.69 8.44 -4.53
C GLY A 33 -4.14 9.20 -5.74
N LEU A 34 -2.93 8.91 -6.20
CA LEU A 34 -2.42 9.42 -7.48
C LEU A 34 -3.17 8.82 -8.66
N LYS A 35 -3.05 9.47 -9.83
CA LYS A 35 -3.85 9.14 -11.00
C LYS A 35 -3.15 8.24 -12.00
N THR A 36 -1.82 8.16 -12.01
CA THR A 36 -1.03 7.34 -12.94
C THR A 36 0.28 6.88 -12.33
N LEU A 37 0.87 5.82 -12.91
CA LEU A 37 2.21 5.36 -12.54
C LEU A 37 3.28 6.44 -12.82
N ASP A 38 3.16 7.16 -13.93
CA ASP A 38 4.07 8.25 -14.29
C ASP A 38 4.04 9.37 -13.24
N GLU A 39 2.85 9.77 -12.78
CA GLU A 39 2.71 10.75 -11.71
C GLU A 39 3.39 10.27 -10.41
N ALA A 40 3.27 8.99 -10.08
CA ALA A 40 3.93 8.40 -8.91
C ALA A 40 5.46 8.41 -9.05
N VAL A 41 5.99 8.13 -10.24
CA VAL A 41 7.43 8.20 -10.53
C VAL A 41 7.94 9.61 -10.33
N GLU A 42 7.28 10.60 -10.94
CA GLU A 42 7.68 12.00 -10.88
C GLU A 42 7.60 12.58 -9.47
N ARG A 43 6.54 12.27 -8.72
CA ARG A 43 6.29 12.90 -7.41
C ARG A 43 6.94 12.16 -6.25
N CYS A 44 6.88 10.83 -6.25
CA CYS A 44 7.24 10.02 -5.10
C CYS A 44 8.63 9.37 -5.20
N LEU A 45 9.11 9.11 -6.42
CA LEU A 45 10.39 8.42 -6.61
C LEU A 45 11.53 9.39 -6.94
N ALA A 46 11.26 10.63 -7.33
CA ALA A 46 12.27 11.59 -7.80
C ALA A 46 13.45 11.83 -6.85
N ARG A 47 13.26 11.71 -5.53
CA ARG A 47 14.32 11.89 -4.53
C ARG A 47 15.10 10.61 -4.22
N LEU A 48 14.71 9.48 -4.78
CA LEU A 48 15.41 8.20 -4.59
C LEU A 48 16.60 8.10 -5.56
N SER A 49 17.57 7.26 -5.23
CA SER A 49 18.66 6.96 -6.17
C SER A 49 18.12 6.37 -7.48
N PRO A 50 18.73 6.67 -8.64
CA PRO A 50 18.26 6.16 -9.94
C PRO A 50 18.09 4.63 -9.97
N ARG A 51 19.02 3.90 -9.35
CA ARG A 51 18.93 2.44 -9.20
C ARG A 51 17.68 1.99 -8.44
N THR A 52 17.30 2.74 -7.41
CA THR A 52 16.10 2.43 -6.61
C THR A 52 14.83 2.74 -7.40
N GLN A 53 14.79 3.87 -8.10
CA GLN A 53 13.68 4.22 -8.98
C GLN A 53 13.45 3.14 -10.03
N GLN A 54 14.52 2.77 -10.76
CA GLN A 54 14.46 1.73 -11.79
C GLN A 54 13.97 0.39 -11.23
N ARG A 55 14.48 -0.03 -10.07
CA ARG A 55 14.09 -1.30 -9.45
C ARG A 55 12.61 -1.31 -9.04
N LEU A 56 12.07 -0.19 -8.56
CA LEU A 56 10.65 -0.06 -8.21
C LEU A 56 9.76 -0.06 -9.46
N ILE A 57 10.12 0.72 -10.48
CA ILE A 57 9.40 0.77 -11.77
C ILE A 57 9.38 -0.61 -12.42
N GLN A 58 10.53 -1.26 -12.53
CA GLN A 58 10.62 -2.61 -13.11
C GLN A 58 9.77 -3.61 -12.32
N CYS A 59 9.76 -3.53 -10.99
CA CYS A 59 8.91 -4.40 -10.18
C CYS A 59 7.43 -4.17 -10.49
N ALA A 60 6.97 -2.91 -10.52
CA ALA A 60 5.57 -2.57 -10.76
C ALA A 60 5.08 -2.96 -12.16
N SER A 61 5.96 -2.93 -13.16
CA SER A 61 5.63 -3.22 -14.56
C SER A 61 5.91 -4.66 -15.02
N THR A 62 6.25 -5.58 -14.11
CA THR A 62 6.56 -6.98 -14.45
C THR A 62 5.76 -7.97 -13.60
N GLN A 63 5.87 -9.26 -13.94
CA GLN A 63 5.27 -10.38 -13.21
C GLN A 63 5.55 -10.33 -11.70
N THR A 64 6.70 -9.77 -11.28
CA THR A 64 7.05 -9.60 -9.87
C THR A 64 5.99 -8.79 -9.12
N GLY A 65 5.62 -7.62 -9.64
CA GLY A 65 4.58 -6.77 -9.05
C GLY A 65 3.22 -7.44 -9.08
N GLU A 66 2.91 -8.20 -10.14
CA GLU A 66 1.66 -8.95 -10.24
C GLU A 66 1.53 -10.04 -9.16
N VAL A 67 2.62 -10.80 -8.93
CA VAL A 67 2.67 -11.84 -7.88
C VAL A 67 2.53 -11.21 -6.50
N LEU A 68 3.20 -10.09 -6.24
CA LEU A 68 3.05 -9.37 -4.97
C LEU A 68 1.61 -8.86 -4.77
N ASN A 69 1.00 -8.33 -5.82
CA ASN A 69 -0.39 -7.86 -5.77
C ASN A 69 -1.37 -9.03 -5.57
N TYR A 70 -1.10 -10.19 -6.19
CA TYR A 70 -1.87 -11.41 -5.97
C TYR A 70 -1.80 -11.89 -4.51
N TYR A 71 -0.62 -11.87 -3.88
CA TYR A 71 -0.51 -12.21 -2.46
C TYR A 71 -1.26 -11.22 -1.57
N SER A 72 -1.25 -9.93 -1.90
CA SER A 72 -2.06 -8.91 -1.20
C SER A 72 -3.55 -9.22 -1.29
N MET A 73 -4.05 -9.59 -2.48
CA MET A 73 -5.43 -10.05 -2.66
C MET A 73 -5.74 -11.31 -1.84
N LEU A 74 -4.88 -12.33 -1.88
CA LEU A 74 -5.08 -13.56 -1.10
C LEU A 74 -5.18 -13.29 0.40
N ASN A 75 -4.32 -12.41 0.93
CA ASN A 75 -4.34 -12.03 2.34
C ASN A 75 -5.61 -11.25 2.68
N THR A 76 -6.04 -10.33 1.82
CA THR A 76 -7.30 -9.60 1.95
C THR A 76 -8.51 -10.54 1.99
N HIS A 77 -8.54 -11.53 1.09
CA HIS A 77 -9.59 -12.54 1.02
C HIS A 77 -9.61 -13.44 2.25
N ARG A 78 -8.44 -13.95 2.69
CA ARG A 78 -8.30 -14.78 3.90
C ARG A 78 -8.72 -14.06 5.17
N ALA A 79 -8.49 -12.75 5.24
CA ALA A 79 -8.93 -11.91 6.35
C ALA A 79 -10.44 -11.61 6.32
N GLY A 80 -11.16 -12.02 5.27
CA GLY A 80 -12.60 -11.77 5.14
C GLY A 80 -12.95 -10.30 4.88
N ILE A 81 -12.00 -9.49 4.40
CA ILE A 81 -12.19 -8.07 4.16
C ILE A 81 -13.10 -7.89 2.93
N ARG A 82 -14.21 -7.15 3.11
CA ARG A 82 -15.22 -6.90 2.06
C ARG A 82 -15.40 -5.42 1.72
N ILE A 83 -14.86 -4.53 2.53
CA ILE A 83 -14.95 -3.08 2.33
C ILE A 83 -13.58 -2.43 2.50
N TRP A 84 -13.41 -1.27 1.87
CA TRP A 84 -12.19 -0.47 1.96
C TRP A 84 -12.53 1.00 2.20
N PRO A 85 -11.79 1.72 3.07
CA PRO A 85 -10.70 1.22 3.90
C PRO A 85 -11.19 0.32 5.05
N THR A 86 -10.34 -0.61 5.48
CA THR A 86 -10.54 -1.50 6.64
C THR A 86 -9.32 -1.37 7.56
N ALA A 87 -9.55 -1.28 8.87
CA ALA A 87 -8.50 -1.33 9.88
C ALA A 87 -8.78 -2.45 10.89
N TYR A 88 -7.70 -2.99 11.46
CA TYR A 88 -7.78 -3.89 12.60
C TYR A 88 -6.90 -3.35 13.73
N VAL A 89 -7.47 -3.19 14.92
CA VAL A 89 -6.72 -2.87 16.15
C VAL A 89 -6.81 -4.07 17.06
N ASN A 90 -5.67 -4.72 17.34
CA ASN A 90 -5.59 -5.97 18.10
C ASN A 90 -6.60 -7.05 17.63
N GLY A 91 -6.75 -7.20 16.31
CA GLY A 91 -7.62 -8.20 15.69
C GLY A 91 -9.11 -7.81 15.61
N GLN A 92 -9.52 -6.70 16.23
CA GLN A 92 -10.87 -6.19 16.12
C GLN A 92 -11.03 -5.33 14.86
N PHE A 93 -12.07 -5.59 14.08
CA PHE A 93 -12.39 -4.87 12.84
C PHE A 93 -12.98 -3.47 13.10
N PHE A 94 -12.54 -2.49 12.32
CA PHE A 94 -13.05 -1.13 12.30
C PHE A 94 -13.20 -0.64 10.85
N ASP A 95 -14.30 0.05 10.57
CA ASP A 95 -14.55 0.67 9.27
C ASP A 95 -14.05 2.13 9.21
N ARG A 96 -14.28 2.78 8.07
CA ARG A 96 -13.84 4.16 7.75
C ARG A 96 -14.40 5.27 8.64
N SER A 97 -15.43 5.02 9.45
CA SER A 97 -16.10 6.04 10.26
C SER A 97 -15.51 6.21 11.68
N TYR A 98 -14.56 5.35 12.06
CA TYR A 98 -14.05 5.29 13.42
C TYR A 98 -12.91 6.29 13.71
N PRO A 99 -12.85 6.86 14.93
CA PRO A 99 -11.70 7.62 15.40
C PRO A 99 -10.54 6.68 15.73
N LEU A 100 -9.75 6.31 14.70
CA LEU A 100 -8.69 5.30 14.79
C LEU A 100 -7.71 5.55 15.96
N GLU A 101 -7.37 6.81 16.23
CA GLU A 101 -6.52 7.20 17.36
C GLU A 101 -7.11 6.77 18.72
N GLN A 102 -8.42 6.97 18.92
CA GLN A 102 -9.10 6.61 20.15
C GLN A 102 -9.17 5.09 20.32
N GLU A 103 -9.46 4.35 19.25
CA GLU A 103 -9.50 2.88 19.31
C GLU A 103 -8.10 2.28 19.52
N ILE A 104 -7.05 2.88 18.94
CA ILE A 104 -5.66 2.49 19.25
C ILE A 104 -5.38 2.68 20.75
N CYS A 105 -5.68 3.86 21.32
CA CYS A 105 -5.51 4.07 22.76
C CYS A 105 -6.34 3.10 23.60
N ARG A 106 -7.57 2.77 23.18
CA ARG A 106 -8.47 1.91 23.97
C ARG A 106 -8.04 0.45 23.96
N HIS A 107 -7.35 0.01 22.92
CA HIS A 107 -7.03 -1.40 22.69
C HIS A 107 -5.55 -1.74 22.82
N THR A 108 -4.66 -0.78 23.06
CA THR A 108 -3.21 -0.99 23.13
C THR A 108 -2.59 -0.14 24.25
N ASP A 109 -1.37 -0.49 24.69
CA ASP A 109 -0.60 0.29 25.67
C ASP A 109 0.13 1.50 25.04
N TRP A 110 -0.34 1.97 23.87
CA TRP A 110 0.25 3.11 23.15
C TRP A 110 -0.01 4.45 23.86
N CYS A 111 -1.10 4.47 24.63
CA CYS A 111 -1.54 5.54 25.51
C CYS A 111 -1.62 4.90 26.92
#